data_AF-A0A941N349-F1
#
_entry.id   AF-A0A941N349-F1
#
_cell.length_a   1.000
_cell.length_b   1.000
_cell.length_c   1.000
_cell.angle_alpha   90.00
_cell.angle_beta   90.00
_cell.angle_gamma   90.00
#
_symmetry.space_group_name_H-M   'P 1'
#
loop_
_entity.id
_entity.type
_entity.pdbx_description
1 polymer ?
#
loop_
_entity_poly.entity_id
_entity_poly.type
_entity_poly.pdbx_seq_one_letter_code
_entity_poly.pdbx_strand_id
1 'polypeptide(L)'
;HALVVTYFMGTGRWLEETCNAYKLGNDWQQTSKNLKWKMYPAMMTSLLLLITAGAFGAAADPASPVNFRGFGPLTAAQVHLVFVSVTIAVNLAVNFWEFIALTRNGQLVNEVLGRVRQIRIERGLEV
;
A
#
# COMPACT_ATOMS: atom_id res chain seq x y z
N HIS A 1 1.92 -3.87 -2.34
CA HIS A 1 0.68 -4.05 -1.54
C HIS A 1 0.92 -4.75 -0.19
N ALA A 2 0.92 -6.10 -0.08
CA ALA A 2 0.96 -6.77 1.24
C ALA A 2 2.17 -6.41 2.13
N LEU A 3 3.37 -6.36 1.53
CA LEU A 3 4.59 -5.91 2.22
C LEU A 3 4.49 -4.47 2.73
N VAL A 4 3.80 -3.60 1.98
CA VAL A 4 3.61 -2.20 2.36
C VAL A 4 2.69 -2.11 3.56
N VAL A 5 1.60 -2.86 3.56
CA VAL A 5 0.68 -2.96 4.71
C VAL A 5 1.42 -3.42 5.96
N THR A 6 2.19 -4.51 5.87
CA THR A 6 2.90 -5.05 7.04
C THR A 6 4.01 -4.11 7.51
N TYR A 7 4.71 -3.44 6.59
CA TYR A 7 5.67 -2.38 6.92
C TYR A 7 5.02 -1.25 7.72
N PHE A 8 3.89 -0.71 7.26
CA PHE A 8 3.16 0.34 7.98
C PHE A 8 2.57 -0.13 9.32
N MET A 9 2.19 -1.41 9.45
CA MET A 9 1.77 -1.99 10.73
C MET A 9 2.93 -2.05 11.72
N GLY A 10 4.08 -2.55 11.29
CA GLY A 10 5.28 -2.68 12.13
C GLY A 10 5.83 -1.32 12.56
N THR A 11 6.08 -0.44 11.60
CA THR A 11 6.62 0.92 11.86
C THR A 11 5.64 1.79 12.63
N GLY A 12 4.33 1.66 12.39
CA GLY A 12 3.32 2.40 13.13
C GLY A 12 3.32 2.06 14.62
N ARG A 13 3.39 0.77 14.96
CA ARG A 13 3.48 0.32 16.36
C ARG A 13 4.80 0.72 17.01
N TRP A 14 5.91 0.56 16.28
CA TRP A 14 7.22 0.99 16.76
C TRP A 14 7.27 2.50 17.05
N LEU A 15 6.69 3.32 16.17
CA LEU A 15 6.58 4.77 16.37
C LEU A 15 5.78 5.11 17.63
N GLU A 16 4.64 4.45 17.83
CA GLU A 16 3.81 4.63 19.03
C GLU A 16 4.56 4.31 20.32
N GLU A 17 5.16 3.12 20.41
CA GLU A 17 5.91 2.68 21.58
C GLU A 17 7.11 3.59 21.86
N THR A 18 7.87 3.97 20.82
CA THR A 18 9.04 4.85 20.93
C THR A 18 8.65 6.27 21.34
N CYS A 19 7.64 6.86 20.71
CA CYS A 19 7.18 8.21 21.06
C CYS A 19 6.62 8.25 22.48
N ASN A 20 5.94 7.20 22.93
CA ASN A 20 5.44 7.09 24.29
C ASN A 20 6.56 6.95 25.34
N ALA A 21 7.60 6.17 25.03
CA ALA A 21 8.76 5.98 25.91
C ALA A 21 9.59 7.26 26.08
N TYR A 22 9.80 8.00 24.98
CA TYR A 22 10.60 9.23 24.97
C TYR A 22 9.79 10.52 25.09
N LYS A 23 8.47 10.43 25.27
CA LYS A 23 7.53 11.57 25.38
C LYS A 23 7.64 12.57 24.22
N LEU A 24 7.72 12.06 22.99
CA LEU A 24 7.93 12.85 21.76
C LEU A 24 6.65 13.45 21.15
N GLY A 25 5.49 13.21 21.76
CA GLY A 25 4.19 13.62 21.21
C GLY A 25 3.64 12.65 20.16
N ASN A 26 2.45 12.96 19.63
CA ASN A 26 1.67 12.04 18.79
C ASN A 26 1.75 12.34 17.28
N ASP A 27 2.40 13.43 16.89
CA ASP A 27 2.39 13.92 15.50
C ASP A 27 3.04 12.93 14.52
N TRP A 28 4.13 12.29 14.94
CA TRP A 28 4.83 11.25 14.17
C TRP A 28 3.93 10.05 13.88
N GLN A 29 3.27 9.55 14.92
CA GLN A 29 2.35 8.42 14.83
C GLN A 29 1.14 8.77 13.95
N GLN A 30 0.55 9.95 14.15
CA GLN A 30 -0.61 10.40 13.37
C GLN A 30 -0.26 10.57 11.89
N THR A 31 0.93 11.09 11.57
CA THR A 31 1.40 11.24 10.19
C THR A 31 1.59 9.87 9.52
N SER A 32 2.23 8.92 10.21
CA SER A 32 2.37 7.54 9.75
C SER A 32 1.02 6.86 9.51
N LYS A 33 0.08 7.02 10.45
CA LYS A 33 -1.29 6.50 10.35
C LYS A 33 -2.04 7.08 9.16
N ASN A 34 -1.92 8.39 8.92
CA ASN A 34 -2.56 9.07 7.79
C ASN A 34 -2.01 8.56 6.44
N LEU A 35 -0.71 8.31 6.32
CA LEU A 35 -0.11 7.72 5.12
C LEU A 35 -0.72 6.33 4.84
N LYS A 36 -0.75 5.45 5.85
CA LYS A 36 -1.34 4.11 5.74
C LYS A 36 -2.79 4.14 5.26
N TRP A 37 -3.63 4.96 5.90
CA TRP A 37 -5.06 5.01 5.58
C TRP A 37 -5.39 5.63 4.22
N LYS A 38 -4.55 6.54 3.72
CA LYS A 38 -4.70 7.06 2.35
C LYS A 38 -4.40 6.00 1.29
N MET A 39 -3.51 5.06 1.59
CA MET A 39 -3.08 4.03 0.63
C MET A 39 -3.96 2.79 0.66
N TYR A 40 -4.54 2.45 1.81
CA TYR A 40 -5.27 1.21 2.00
C TYR A 40 -6.38 1.00 0.95
N PRO A 41 -7.25 2.00 0.64
CA PRO A 41 -8.26 1.84 -0.38
C PRO A 41 -7.67 1.54 -1.76
N ALA A 42 -6.57 2.23 -2.13
CA ALA A 42 -5.91 2.03 -3.42
C ALA A 42 -5.34 0.61 -3.57
N MET A 43 -4.72 0.07 -2.51
CA MET A 43 -4.25 -1.32 -2.48
C MET A 43 -5.39 -2.33 -2.60
N MET A 44 -6.52 -2.09 -1.94
CA MET A 44 -7.70 -2.95 -2.05
C MET A 44 -8.29 -2.91 -3.45
N THR A 45 -8.35 -1.73 -4.08
CA THR A 45 -8.78 -1.58 -5.47
C THR A 45 -7.87 -2.37 -6.42
N SER A 46 -6.54 -2.31 -6.25
CA SER A 46 -5.62 -3.11 -7.06
C SER A 46 -5.88 -4.61 -6.96
N LEU A 47 -6.16 -5.12 -5.75
CA LEU A 47 -6.51 -6.52 -5.53
C LEU A 47 -7.83 -6.89 -6.22
N LEU A 48 -8.86 -6.07 -6.05
CA LEU A 48 -10.16 -6.29 -6.69
C LEU A 48 -10.03 -6.31 -8.22
N LEU A 49 -9.29 -5.37 -8.79
CA LEU A 49 -9.02 -5.33 -10.23
C LEU A 49 -8.29 -6.57 -10.72
N LEU A 50 -7.34 -7.10 -9.95
CA LEU A 50 -6.65 -8.34 -10.29
C LEU A 50 -7.61 -9.54 -10.32
N ILE A 51 -8.48 -9.67 -9.30
CA ILE A 51 -9.51 -10.71 -9.25
C ILE A 51 -10.46 -10.57 -10.45
N THR A 52 -10.95 -9.36 -10.73
CA THR A 52 -11.86 -9.11 -11.85
C THR A 52 -11.21 -9.41 -13.20
N ALA A 53 -9.95 -9.00 -13.41
CA ALA A 53 -9.23 -9.29 -14.65
C ALA A 53 -9.03 -10.81 -14.84
N GLY A 54 -8.69 -11.53 -13.76
CA GLY A 54 -8.59 -13.00 -13.78
C GLY A 54 -9.93 -13.67 -14.08
N ALA A 55 -11.02 -13.21 -13.47
CA ALA A 55 -12.36 -13.72 -13.72
C ALA A 55 -12.80 -13.54 -15.19
N PHE A 56 -12.58 -12.35 -15.76
CA PHE A 56 -12.87 -12.11 -17.18
C PHE A 56 -11.95 -12.89 -18.11
N GLY A 57 -10.70 -13.17 -17.69
CA GLY A 57 -9.79 -14.05 -18.44
C GLY A 57 -10.32 -15.47 -18.51
N ALA A 58 -10.73 -16.03 -17.37
CA ALA A 58 -11.34 -17.35 -17.30
C ALA A 58 -12.69 -17.41 -18.05
N ALA A 59 -13.46 -16.31 -18.05
CA ALA A 59 -14.72 -16.23 -18.79
C ALA A 59 -14.54 -16.13 -20.31
N ALA A 60 -13.45 -15.50 -20.77
CA ALA A 60 -13.13 -15.35 -22.18
C ALA A 60 -12.43 -16.57 -22.80
N ASP A 61 -12.01 -17.55 -21.98
CA ASP A 61 -11.41 -18.80 -22.44
C ASP A 61 -12.41 -19.59 -23.32
N PRO A 62 -12.05 -20.03 -24.53
CA PRO A 62 -12.90 -20.88 -25.37
C PRO A 62 -13.37 -22.18 -24.71
N ALA A 63 -12.61 -22.72 -23.75
CA ALA A 63 -12.98 -23.88 -22.96
C ALA A 63 -13.88 -23.55 -21.76
N SER A 64 -14.20 -22.28 -21.54
CA SER A 64 -14.98 -21.83 -20.40
C SER A 64 -16.44 -22.29 -20.46
N PRO A 65 -16.99 -22.88 -19.39
CA PRO A 65 -18.38 -23.31 -19.36
C PRO A 65 -19.38 -22.15 -19.27
N VAL A 66 -18.91 -20.94 -18.94
CA VAL A 66 -19.78 -19.78 -18.67
C VAL A 66 -20.29 -19.07 -19.92
N ASN A 67 -19.88 -19.50 -21.13
CA ASN A 67 -20.35 -19.02 -22.43
C ASN A 67 -20.42 -17.47 -22.55
N PHE A 68 -19.52 -16.75 -21.89
CA PHE A 68 -19.50 -15.29 -21.90
C PHE A 68 -19.04 -14.80 -23.28
N ARG A 69 -19.87 -13.98 -23.94
CA ARG A 69 -19.61 -13.52 -25.31
C ARG A 69 -19.04 -12.10 -25.39
N GLY A 70 -19.05 -11.37 -24.28
CA GLY A 70 -18.64 -9.97 -24.22
C GLY A 70 -19.76 -9.05 -23.72
N PHE A 71 -19.58 -7.75 -23.89
CA PHE A 71 -20.50 -6.73 -23.39
C PHE A 71 -20.61 -5.58 -24.40
N GLY A 72 -21.85 -5.30 -24.85
CA GLY A 72 -22.12 -4.29 -25.87
C GLY A 72 -21.36 -4.58 -27.18
N PRO A 73 -20.54 -3.64 -27.69
CA PRO A 73 -19.77 -3.84 -28.93
C PRO A 73 -18.49 -4.66 -28.72
N LEU A 74 -18.09 -4.96 -27.48
CA LEU A 74 -16.82 -5.62 -27.17
C LEU A 74 -17.00 -7.13 -27.08
N THR A 75 -16.10 -7.88 -27.72
CA THR A 75 -16.00 -9.33 -27.54
C THR A 75 -15.46 -9.71 -26.16
N ALA A 76 -15.66 -10.95 -25.73
CA ALA A 76 -15.12 -11.45 -24.46
C ALA A 76 -13.61 -11.23 -24.31
N ALA A 77 -12.84 -11.48 -25.37
CA ALA A 77 -11.40 -11.23 -25.40
C ALA A 77 -11.06 -9.72 -25.25
N GLN A 78 -11.82 -8.84 -25.89
CA GLN A 78 -11.63 -7.40 -25.77
C GLN A 78 -12.00 -6.89 -24.37
N VAL A 79 -13.07 -7.41 -23.76
CA VAL A 79 -13.43 -7.10 -22.37
C VAL A 79 -12.29 -7.49 -21.43
N HIS A 80 -11.78 -8.73 -21.55
CA HIS A 80 -10.63 -9.17 -20.76
C HIS A 80 -9.41 -8.26 -20.96
N LEU A 81 -9.06 -7.92 -22.22
CA LEU A 81 -7.94 -7.06 -22.54
C LEU A 81 -8.06 -5.66 -21.89
N VAL A 82 -9.26 -5.08 -21.89
CA VAL A 82 -9.54 -3.80 -21.23
C VAL A 82 -9.29 -3.91 -19.73
N PHE A 83 -9.85 -4.93 -19.07
CA PHE A 83 -9.66 -5.13 -17.63
C PHE A 83 -8.20 -5.37 -17.28
N VAL A 84 -7.46 -6.19 -18.04
CA VAL A 84 -6.03 -6.40 -17.81
C VAL A 84 -5.23 -5.11 -17.98
N SER A 85 -5.51 -4.32 -19.02
CA SER A 85 -4.82 -3.06 -19.27
C SER A 85 -5.05 -2.05 -18.14
N VAL A 86 -6.30 -1.93 -17.68
CA VAL A 86 -6.66 -1.09 -16.53
C VAL A 86 -6.00 -1.60 -15.25
N THR A 87 -6.03 -2.91 -15.00
CA THR A 87 -5.39 -3.52 -13.84
C THR A 87 -3.90 -3.22 -13.81
N ILE A 88 -3.18 -3.36 -14.93
CA ILE A 88 -1.75 -3.04 -15.02
C ILE A 88 -1.52 -1.56 -14.74
N ALA A 89 -2.24 -0.66 -15.41
CA ALA A 89 -2.08 0.78 -15.24
C ALA A 89 -2.33 1.23 -13.79
N VAL A 90 -3.41 0.74 -13.17
CA VAL A 90 -3.74 1.06 -11.78
C VAL A 90 -2.69 0.46 -10.83
N ASN A 91 -2.29 -0.79 -11.02
CA ASN A 91 -1.26 -1.40 -10.16
C ASN A 91 0.07 -0.64 -10.24
N LEU A 92 0.49 -0.21 -11.43
CA LEU A 92 1.71 0.61 -11.59
C LEU A 92 1.59 1.95 -10.86
N ALA A 93 0.47 2.65 -11.05
CA ALA A 93 0.23 3.93 -10.37
C ALA A 93 0.21 3.77 -8.84
N VAL A 94 -0.47 2.74 -8.33
CA VAL A 94 -0.52 2.44 -6.89
C VAL A 94 0.85 2.06 -6.38
N ASN A 95 1.63 1.23 -7.07
CA ASN A 95 3.01 0.89 -6.66
C ASN A 95 3.91 2.14 -6.59
N PHE A 96 3.75 3.09 -7.52
CA PHE A 96 4.48 4.35 -7.46
C PHE A 96 4.07 5.20 -6.25
N TRP A 97 2.78 5.29 -5.93
CA TRP A 97 2.31 5.94 -4.72
C TRP A 97 2.77 5.23 -3.44
N GLU A 98 2.83 3.90 -3.46
CA GLU A 98 3.39 3.10 -2.37
C GLU A 98 4.85 3.45 -2.11
N PHE A 99 5.65 3.54 -3.18
CA PHE A 99 7.04 3.92 -3.09
C PHE A 99 7.21 5.29 -2.41
N ILE A 100 6.47 6.32 -2.85
CA ILE A 100 6.52 7.65 -2.25
C ILE A 100 6.15 7.61 -0.77
N ALA A 101 5.09 6.88 -0.41
CA ALA A 101 4.63 6.82 0.96
C ALA A 101 5.57 6.04 1.88
N LEU A 102 6.20 4.98 1.38
CA LEU A 102 7.27 4.26 2.08
C LEU A 102 8.46 5.17 2.34
N THR A 103 8.91 5.93 1.33
CA THR A 103 10.01 6.89 1.51
C THR A 103 9.69 7.93 2.58
N ARG A 104 8.47 8.49 2.54
CA ARG A 104 8.02 9.45 3.57
C ARG A 104 7.95 8.82 4.96
N ASN A 105 7.45 7.59 5.07
CA ASN A 105 7.41 6.91 6.35
C ASN A 105 8.82 6.60 6.89
N GLY A 106 9.74 6.20 6.01
CA GLY A 106 11.15 6.01 6.35
C GLY A 106 11.82 7.29 6.84
N GLN A 107 11.49 8.44 6.26
CA GLN A 107 11.93 9.75 6.74
C GLN A 107 11.43 10.02 8.16
N LEU A 108 10.14 9.81 8.44
CA LEU A 108 9.58 9.96 9.80
C LEU A 108 10.29 9.05 10.81
N VAL A 109 10.59 7.80 10.43
CA VAL A 109 11.34 6.86 11.29
C VAL A 109 12.74 7.39 11.59
N ASN A 110 13.46 7.88 10.57
CA ASN A 110 14.80 8.45 10.74
C ASN A 110 14.78 9.72 11.62
N GLU A 111 13.77 10.56 11.48
CA GLU A 111 13.59 11.76 12.31
C GLU A 111 13.38 11.40 13.78
N VAL A 112 12.54 10.39 14.08
CA VAL A 112 12.36 9.88 15.45
C VAL A 112 13.64 9.26 15.99
N LEU A 113 14.35 8.45 15.20
CA LEU A 113 15.65 7.89 15.61
C LEU A 113 16.67 9.00 15.93
N GLY A 114 16.73 10.05 15.12
CA GLY A 114 17.56 11.22 15.36
C GLY A 114 17.22 11.91 16.68
N ARG A 115 15.92 12.10 16.97
CA ARG A 115 15.47 12.73 18.23
C ARG A 115 15.74 11.86 19.44
N VAL A 116 15.52 10.55 19.34
CA VAL A 116 15.84 9.59 20.40
C VAL A 116 17.34 9.60 20.69
N ARG A 117 18.19 9.60 19.66
CA ARG A 117 19.64 9.67 19.81
C ARG A 117 20.07 10.94 20.57
N GLN A 118 19.50 12.10 20.23
CA GLN A 118 19.76 13.36 20.95
C GLN A 118 19.42 13.23 22.44
N ILE A 119 18.22 12.73 22.76
CA ILE A 119 17.78 12.56 24.15
C ILE A 119 18.68 11.58 24.91
N ARG A 120 19.14 10.50 24.26
CA ARG A 120 20.05 9.53 24.87
C ARG A 120 21.39 10.19 25.22
N ILE A 121 21.96 10.98 24.30
CA ILE A 121 23.20 11.74 24.56
C ILE A 121 23.01 12.75 25.70
N GLU A 122 21.94 13.55 25.68
CA GLU A 122 21.63 14.54 26.72
C GLU A 122 21.49 13.91 28.12
N ARG A 123 21.06 12.65 28.18
CA ARG A 123 20.89 11.89 29.43
C ARG A 123 22.08 10.99 29.79
N GLY A 124 23.17 11.03 29.01
CA GLY A 124 24.34 10.16 29.23
C GLY A 124 24.06 8.67 29.03
N LEU A 125 23.05 8.32 28.24
CA LEU A 125 22.73 6.94 27.87
C LEU A 125 23.58 6.51 26.66
N GLU A 126 23.88 5.22 26.56
CA GLU A 126 24.55 4.63 25.39
C GLU A 126 23.77 4.92 24.10
N VAL A 127 24.44 5.03 22.95
CA VAL A 127 23.84 5.33 21.64
C VAL A 127 24.14 4.28 20.59
#